data_AF-A0A963KQU0-F1
#
_entry.id   AF-A0A963KQU0-F1
#
_cell.length_a   1.000
_cell.length_b   1.000
_cell.length_c   1.000
_cell.angle_alpha   90.00
_cell.angle_beta   90.00
_cell.angle_gamma   90.00
#
_symmetry.space_group_name_H-M   'P 1'
#
loop_
_entity.id
_entity.type
_entity.pdbx_description
1 polymer ?
#
loop_
_entity_poly.entity_id
_entity_poly.type
_entity_poly.pdbx_seq_one_letter_code
_entity_poly.pdbx_strand_id
1 'polypeptide(L)'
;MSLALIDKAARAESRATGRGLLESGFAHMFTSFVYPQIWEDPVVDMEALGIGPHSRIAAIASGGCNVMSYLTRNPARVIAVDLNPAHLALLDLKRVAARHVRNHAEFFRLFGNAGHPDNVRLYDAVLADLILPESREFWSSRSISGRRRIHALRTGLYRQGLLGRSMTLAHWICRLHGAKPASLLQARNH
;
A
#
# COMPACT_ATOMS: atom_id res chain seq x y z
N MET A 1 -12.95 -9.62 9.52
CA MET A 1 -12.97 -8.89 10.82
C MET A 1 -12.54 -7.41 10.70
N SER A 2 -11.48 -7.07 9.95
CA SER A 2 -10.99 -5.67 9.79
C SER A 2 -12.00 -4.71 9.12
N LEU A 3 -12.73 -5.14 8.08
CA LEU A 3 -13.74 -4.31 7.40
C LEU A 3 -14.82 -3.78 8.36
N ALA A 4 -15.31 -4.60 9.29
CA ALA A 4 -16.34 -4.20 10.25
C ALA A 4 -15.81 -3.18 11.27
N LEU A 5 -14.51 -3.22 11.59
CA LEU A 5 -13.84 -2.27 12.48
C LEU A 5 -13.61 -0.92 11.80
N ILE A 6 -13.11 -0.91 10.55
CA ILE A 6 -12.97 0.31 9.74
C ILE A 6 -14.34 0.97 9.55
N ASP A 7 -15.33 0.16 9.19
CA ASP A 7 -16.70 0.59 8.94
C ASP A 7 -17.36 1.15 10.21
N LYS A 8 -17.08 0.59 11.40
CA LYS A 8 -17.57 1.13 12.68
C LYS A 8 -16.84 2.41 13.10
N ALA A 9 -15.54 2.52 12.83
CA ALA A 9 -14.73 3.69 13.19
C ALA A 9 -14.98 4.90 12.28
N ALA A 10 -15.38 4.68 11.03
CA ALA A 10 -15.62 5.74 10.05
C ALA A 10 -17.05 6.33 10.07
N ARG A 11 -17.93 5.86 10.97
CA ARG A 11 -19.36 6.21 11.00
C ARG A 11 -19.70 7.21 12.10
N ALA A 12 -20.20 8.37 11.70
CA ALA A 12 -20.87 9.29 12.59
C ALA A 12 -22.40 9.22 12.43
N GLU A 13 -22.93 8.77 11.29
CA GLU A 13 -24.37 8.77 10.98
C GLU A 13 -24.92 7.48 10.33
N SER A 14 -26.26 7.39 10.23
CA SER A 14 -27.01 6.28 9.62
C SER A 14 -26.78 6.16 8.10
N ARG A 15 -26.70 4.92 7.59
CA ARG A 15 -26.55 4.58 6.16
C ARG A 15 -27.66 5.13 5.24
N ALA A 16 -28.79 5.56 5.81
CA ALA A 16 -29.92 6.09 5.05
C ALA A 16 -29.77 7.57 4.66
N THR A 17 -28.75 8.27 5.17
CA THR A 17 -28.47 9.67 4.79
C THR A 17 -27.43 9.74 3.66
N GLY A 18 -27.50 10.79 2.83
CA GLY A 18 -26.49 11.06 1.80
C GLY A 18 -25.07 11.13 2.38
N ARG A 19 -24.93 11.58 3.63
CA ARG A 19 -23.67 11.61 4.39
C ARG A 19 -23.19 10.21 4.78
N GLY A 20 -24.07 9.33 5.25
CA GLY A 20 -23.73 7.93 5.55
C GLY A 20 -23.31 7.11 4.33
N LEU A 21 -23.84 7.43 3.14
CA LEU A 21 -23.37 6.86 1.88
C LEU A 21 -21.95 7.34 1.51
N LEU A 22 -21.65 8.63 1.70
CA LEU A 22 -20.31 9.18 1.51
C LEU A 22 -19.30 8.60 2.51
N GLU A 23 -19.68 8.43 3.78
CA GLU A 23 -18.86 7.78 4.81
C GLU A 23 -18.59 6.32 4.49
N SER A 24 -19.58 5.58 3.98
CA SER A 24 -19.41 4.19 3.54
C SER A 24 -18.49 4.09 2.31
N GLY A 25 -18.64 5.02 1.35
CA GLY A 25 -17.74 5.14 0.20
C GLY A 25 -16.31 5.48 0.63
N PHE A 26 -16.15 6.39 1.59
CA PHE A 26 -14.88 6.76 2.19
C PHE A 26 -14.23 5.56 2.88
N ALA A 27 -14.93 4.88 3.79
CA ALA A 27 -14.44 3.67 4.45
C ALA A 27 -14.02 2.58 3.44
N HIS A 28 -14.76 2.42 2.35
CA HIS A 28 -14.40 1.49 1.28
C HIS A 28 -13.09 1.89 0.57
N MET A 29 -12.80 3.19 0.42
CA MET A 29 -11.52 3.67 -0.11
C MET A 29 -10.32 3.31 0.80
N PHE A 30 -10.53 3.19 2.12
CA PHE A 30 -9.51 2.72 3.08
C PHE A 30 -9.26 1.21 3.04
N THR A 31 -10.01 0.44 2.25
CA THR A 31 -9.75 -1.01 2.02
C THR A 31 -8.77 -1.27 0.88
N SER A 32 -8.30 -0.19 0.24
CA SER A 32 -7.28 -0.19 -0.80
C SER A 32 -6.03 0.55 -0.32
N PHE A 33 -4.97 0.58 -1.13
CA PHE A 33 -3.75 1.31 -0.78
C PHE A 33 -4.04 2.81 -0.75
N VAL A 34 -4.14 3.40 0.45
CA VAL A 34 -4.34 4.84 0.63
C VAL A 34 -3.01 5.56 0.45
N TYR A 35 -1.96 5.05 1.11
CA TYR A 35 -0.57 5.51 0.99
C TYR A 35 0.34 4.30 0.77
N PRO A 36 0.85 4.07 -0.46
CA PRO A 36 1.71 2.92 -0.72
C PRO A 36 3.16 3.15 -0.28
N GLN A 37 3.55 4.41 -0.01
CA GLN A 37 4.85 4.82 0.54
C GLN A 37 4.66 5.81 1.68
N ILE A 38 5.55 5.68 2.66
CA ILE A 38 5.74 6.52 3.83
C ILE A 38 6.82 7.57 3.44
N TRP A 39 6.69 8.82 3.88
CA TRP A 39 7.63 9.92 3.55
C TRP A 39 8.66 10.19 4.66
N GLU A 40 8.50 9.52 5.79
CA GLU A 40 9.41 9.53 6.93
C GLU A 40 10.78 8.96 6.54
N ASP A 41 11.85 9.59 7.02
CA ASP A 41 13.21 9.12 6.79
C ASP A 41 13.55 8.01 7.80
N PRO A 42 13.64 6.74 7.37
CA PRO A 42 13.88 5.64 8.28
C PRO A 42 15.27 5.70 8.91
N VAL A 43 16.25 6.40 8.32
CA VAL A 43 17.60 6.55 8.88
C VAL A 43 17.53 7.42 10.13
N VAL A 44 16.88 8.57 10.03
CA VAL A 44 16.66 9.49 11.16
C VAL A 44 15.83 8.80 12.24
N ASP A 45 14.77 8.07 11.87
CA ASP A 45 13.96 7.30 12.83
C ASP A 45 14.80 6.28 13.59
N MET A 46 15.64 5.50 12.89
CA MET A 46 16.48 4.47 13.50
C MET A 46 17.56 5.05 14.41
N GLU A 47 18.13 6.21 14.05
CA GLU A 47 19.09 6.93 14.88
C GLU A 47 18.42 7.47 16.15
N ALA A 48 17.32 8.20 16.00
CA ALA A 48 16.60 8.81 17.11
C ALA A 48 16.05 7.76 18.11
N LEU A 49 15.56 6.63 17.60
CA LEU A 49 15.03 5.53 18.42
C LEU A 49 16.12 4.60 18.96
N GLY A 50 17.38 4.77 18.54
CA GLY A 50 18.50 3.91 18.96
C GLY A 50 18.26 2.43 18.66
N ILE A 51 17.74 2.10 17.47
CA ILE A 51 17.33 0.73 17.15
C ILE A 51 18.55 -0.20 17.06
N GLY A 52 18.49 -1.29 17.83
CA GLY A 52 19.50 -2.35 17.85
C GLY A 52 18.97 -3.69 18.37
N PRO A 53 19.85 -4.68 18.64
CA PRO A 53 19.47 -6.08 18.89
C PRO A 53 18.54 -6.35 20.06
N HIS A 54 18.47 -5.46 21.05
CA HIS A 54 17.57 -5.59 22.21
C HIS A 54 16.24 -4.83 22.04
N SER A 55 16.08 -4.08 20.95
CA SER A 55 14.89 -3.26 20.70
C SER A 55 13.66 -4.13 20.41
N ARG A 56 12.52 -3.74 21.02
CA ARG A 56 11.20 -4.31 20.75
C ARG A 56 10.29 -3.18 20.29
N ILE A 57 9.96 -3.17 19.01
CA ILE A 57 9.31 -2.04 18.34
C ILE A 57 7.84 -2.37 18.08
N ALA A 58 6.94 -1.43 18.37
CA ALA A 58 5.59 -1.44 17.84
C ALA A 58 5.50 -0.34 16.78
N ALA A 59 5.00 -0.67 15.59
CA ALA A 59 4.90 0.26 14.47
C ALA A 59 3.56 0.12 13.76
N ILE A 60 3.03 1.24 13.28
CA ILE A 60 1.93 1.21 12.32
C ILE A 60 2.51 0.71 11.00
N ALA A 61 1.91 -0.32 10.40
CA ALA A 61 2.49 -0.98 9.24
C ALA A 61 2.62 0.00 8.07
N SER A 62 1.56 0.72 7.73
CA SER A 62 1.54 1.78 6.69
C SER A 62 2.21 1.34 5.39
N GLY A 63 1.86 0.13 4.92
CA GLY A 63 2.46 -0.49 3.72
C GLY A 63 3.85 -1.11 3.93
N GLY A 64 4.44 -0.97 5.11
CA GLY A 64 5.56 -1.77 5.63
C GLY A 64 6.95 -1.21 5.37
N CYS A 65 7.11 -0.01 4.81
CA CYS A 65 8.44 0.50 4.43
C CYS A 65 9.35 0.73 5.65
N ASN A 66 8.86 1.42 6.68
CA ASN A 66 9.65 1.67 7.89
C ASN A 66 9.90 0.38 8.66
N VAL A 67 8.88 -0.50 8.77
CA VAL A 67 9.04 -1.83 9.37
C VAL A 67 10.17 -2.63 8.72
N MET A 68 10.21 -2.68 7.37
CA MET A 68 11.28 -3.37 6.64
C MET A 68 12.64 -2.70 6.87
N SER A 69 12.68 -1.38 7.00
CA SER A 69 13.90 -0.63 7.29
C SER A 69 14.42 -0.92 8.69
N TYR A 70 13.54 -0.94 9.70
CA TYR A 70 13.90 -1.24 11.10
C TYR A 70 14.49 -2.65 11.25
N LEU A 71 14.00 -3.61 10.46
CA LEU A 71 14.55 -4.97 10.46
C LEU A 71 16.03 -5.03 10.04
N THR A 72 16.53 -4.06 9.28
CA THR A 72 17.96 -4.00 8.88
C THR A 72 18.90 -3.78 10.08
N ARG A 73 18.38 -3.28 11.20
CA ARG A 73 19.12 -3.08 12.46
C ARG A 73 19.09 -4.29 13.38
N ASN A 74 18.53 -5.42 12.91
CA ASN A 74 18.41 -6.68 13.63
C ASN A 74 17.75 -6.55 15.03
N PRO A 75 16.60 -5.86 15.19
CA PRO A 75 15.93 -5.75 16.48
C PRO A 75 15.41 -7.10 16.99
N ALA A 76 15.29 -7.26 18.31
CA ALA A 76 14.73 -8.47 18.91
C ALA A 76 13.31 -8.76 18.42
N ARG A 77 12.49 -7.72 18.22
CA ARG A 77 11.11 -7.89 17.74
C ARG A 77 10.57 -6.62 17.09
N VAL A 78 9.79 -6.79 16.02
CA VAL A 78 8.91 -5.73 15.48
C VAL A 78 7.49 -6.26 15.44
N ILE A 79 6.55 -5.51 16.02
CA ILE A 79 5.11 -5.77 15.98
C ILE A 79 4.50 -4.69 15.07
N ALA A 80 4.09 -5.10 13.87
CA ALA A 80 3.43 -4.21 12.93
C ALA A 80 1.91 -4.34 13.06
N VAL A 81 1.21 -3.22 13.23
CA VAL A 81 -0.25 -3.17 13.34
C VAL A 81 -0.83 -2.20 12.30
N ASP A 82 -1.97 -2.52 11.72
CA ASP A 82 -2.66 -1.62 10.80
C ASP A 82 -4.15 -1.93 10.80
N LEU A 83 -4.97 -0.89 10.61
CA LEU A 83 -6.41 -1.06 10.42
C LEU A 83 -6.70 -1.54 8.99
N ASN A 84 -5.88 -1.13 8.03
CA ASN A 84 -6.01 -1.45 6.62
C ASN A 84 -5.38 -2.83 6.31
N PRO A 85 -6.19 -3.83 5.92
CA PRO A 85 -5.69 -5.17 5.63
C PRO A 85 -4.79 -5.19 4.39
N ALA A 86 -4.93 -4.23 3.47
CA ALA A 86 -4.05 -4.11 2.31
C ALA A 86 -2.60 -3.80 2.72
N HIS A 87 -2.40 -2.98 3.76
CA HIS A 87 -1.08 -2.63 4.26
C HIS A 87 -0.39 -3.84 4.90
N LEU A 88 -1.12 -4.62 5.70
CA LEU A 88 -0.61 -5.86 6.29
C LEU A 88 -0.28 -6.90 5.21
N ALA A 89 -1.16 -7.08 4.22
CA ALA A 89 -0.92 -8.00 3.10
C ALA A 89 0.31 -7.60 2.27
N LEU A 90 0.57 -6.28 2.12
CA LEU A 90 1.77 -5.79 1.44
C LEU A 90 3.04 -5.96 2.26
N LEU A 91 3.00 -5.65 3.56
CA LEU A 91 4.13 -5.89 4.46
C LEU A 91 4.51 -7.37 4.47
N ASP A 92 3.53 -8.27 4.59
CA ASP A 92 3.77 -9.70 4.59
C ASP A 92 4.38 -10.19 3.27
N LEU A 93 3.88 -9.70 2.13
CA LEU A 93 4.47 -9.99 0.83
C LEU A 93 5.91 -9.47 0.70
N LYS A 94 6.21 -8.25 1.19
CA LYS A 94 7.59 -7.70 1.23
C LYS A 94 8.51 -8.56 2.10
N ARG A 95 8.05 -8.95 3.30
CA ARG A 95 8.80 -9.79 4.24
C ARG A 95 9.18 -11.13 3.63
N VAL A 96 8.23 -11.78 2.96
CA VAL A 96 8.46 -13.07 2.28
C VAL A 96 9.36 -12.87 1.07
N ALA A 97 9.11 -11.87 0.23
CA ALA A 97 9.90 -11.61 -0.96
C ALA A 97 11.37 -11.32 -0.62
N ALA A 98 11.65 -10.54 0.43
CA ALA A 98 13.01 -10.24 0.88
C ALA A 98 13.84 -11.49 1.22
N ARG A 99 13.19 -12.62 1.51
CA ARG A 99 13.85 -13.89 1.86
C ARG A 99 13.90 -14.92 0.73
N HIS A 100 13.00 -14.83 -0.26
CA HIS A 100 12.76 -15.94 -1.20
C HIS A 100 12.91 -15.57 -2.68
N VAL A 101 12.98 -14.28 -3.04
CA VAL A 101 13.31 -13.90 -4.42
C VAL A 101 14.80 -14.06 -4.67
N ARG A 102 15.21 -14.22 -5.93
CA ARG A 102 16.59 -14.63 -6.25
C ARG A 102 17.64 -13.57 -5.94
N ASN A 103 17.27 -12.29 -6.08
CA ASN A 103 18.19 -11.18 -5.89
C ASN A 103 17.45 -9.86 -5.67
N HIS A 104 18.23 -8.83 -5.31
CA HIS A 104 17.73 -7.47 -5.12
C HIS A 104 16.98 -6.93 -6.35
N ALA A 105 17.40 -7.26 -7.58
CA ALA A 105 16.73 -6.77 -8.79
C ALA A 105 15.29 -7.30 -8.91
N GLU A 106 15.02 -8.54 -8.50
CA GLU A 106 13.65 -9.07 -8.45
C GLU A 106 12.82 -8.41 -7.36
N PHE A 107 13.41 -8.20 -6.18
CA PHE A 107 12.75 -7.46 -5.11
C PHE A 107 12.40 -6.03 -5.53
N PHE A 108 13.37 -5.33 -6.12
CA PHE A 108 13.20 -3.98 -6.65
C PHE A 108 12.20 -3.93 -7.81
N ARG A 109 12.13 -4.97 -8.66
CA ARG A 109 11.09 -5.05 -9.70
C ARG A 109 9.69 -5.20 -9.12
N LEU A 110 9.53 -5.91 -7.99
CA LEU A 110 8.24 -6.04 -7.31
C LEU A 110 7.78 -4.72 -6.67
N PHE A 111 8.67 -4.05 -5.93
CA PHE A 111 8.29 -2.94 -5.03
C PHE A 111 8.97 -1.59 -5.31
N GLY A 112 10.06 -1.53 -6.07
CA GLY A 112 10.72 -0.28 -6.46
C GLY A 112 10.13 0.27 -7.75
N ASN A 113 10.30 -0.47 -8.85
CA ASN A 113 9.74 -0.09 -10.15
C ASN A 113 8.26 -0.47 -10.27
N ALA A 114 7.90 -1.66 -9.75
CA ALA A 114 6.63 -2.33 -10.06
C ALA A 114 6.39 -2.39 -11.60
N GLY A 115 5.15 -2.65 -12.03
CA GLY A 115 4.77 -2.44 -13.42
C GLY A 115 5.23 -3.52 -14.42
N HIS A 116 5.68 -4.69 -13.95
CA HIS A 116 6.21 -5.74 -14.82
C HIS A 116 5.27 -6.97 -14.89
N PRO A 117 4.96 -7.54 -16.08
CA PRO A 117 4.11 -8.72 -16.22
C PRO A 117 4.56 -9.91 -15.37
N ASP A 118 5.88 -10.10 -15.26
CA ASP A 118 6.51 -11.19 -14.52
C ASP A 118 6.28 -11.14 -13.02
N ASN A 119 5.86 -9.98 -12.48
CA ASN A 119 5.59 -9.86 -11.05
C ASN A 119 4.42 -10.75 -10.61
N VAL A 120 3.40 -10.92 -11.46
CA VAL A 120 2.29 -11.84 -11.16
C VAL A 120 2.76 -13.29 -11.23
N ARG A 121 3.59 -13.65 -12.22
CA ARG A 121 4.16 -15.00 -12.33
C ARG A 121 5.06 -15.34 -11.15
N LEU A 122 5.92 -14.41 -10.74
CA LEU A 122 6.79 -14.56 -9.57
C LEU A 122 5.96 -14.74 -8.29
N TYR A 123 4.89 -13.96 -8.14
CA TYR A 123 3.98 -14.14 -7.02
C TYR A 123 3.37 -15.55 -7.02
N ASP A 124 2.76 -15.97 -8.12
CA ASP A 124 2.04 -17.24 -8.18
C ASP A 124 2.99 -18.45 -8.04
N ALA A 125 4.20 -18.38 -8.57
CA ALA A 125 5.15 -19.49 -8.56
C ALA A 125 5.99 -19.60 -7.28
N VAL A 126 6.21 -18.49 -6.55
CA VAL A 126 7.18 -18.46 -5.45
C VAL A 126 6.57 -17.93 -4.15
N LEU A 127 5.79 -16.85 -4.21
CA LEU A 127 5.44 -16.08 -3.01
C LEU A 127 4.08 -16.46 -2.41
N ALA A 128 3.12 -16.86 -3.25
CA ALA A 128 1.74 -17.12 -2.84
C ALA A 128 1.66 -18.17 -1.73
N ASP A 129 2.51 -19.20 -1.78
CA ASP A 129 2.54 -20.28 -0.80
C ASP A 129 3.24 -19.95 0.52
N LEU A 130 3.96 -18.84 0.58
CA LEU A 130 4.83 -18.49 1.70
C LEU A 130 4.32 -17.32 2.55
N ILE A 131 3.34 -16.59 2.02
CA ILE A 131 2.63 -15.52 2.73
C ILE A 131 1.52 -16.09 3.61
N LEU A 132 1.04 -15.29 4.56
CA LEU A 132 -0.06 -15.63 5.44
C LEU A 132 -1.35 -15.93 4.64
N PRO A 133 -2.22 -16.83 5.13
CA PRO A 133 -3.48 -17.16 4.46
C PRO A 133 -4.34 -15.94 4.13
N GLU A 134 -4.46 -14.99 5.06
CA GLU A 134 -5.25 -13.76 4.88
C GLU A 134 -4.62 -12.83 3.82
N SER A 135 -3.29 -12.75 3.78
CA SER A 135 -2.55 -12.03 2.74
C SER A 135 -2.81 -12.66 1.37
N ARG A 136 -2.79 -13.99 1.27
CA ARG A 136 -3.06 -14.70 0.02
C ARG A 136 -4.49 -14.50 -0.45
N GLU A 137 -5.45 -14.55 0.46
CA GLU A 137 -6.87 -14.26 0.17
C GLU A 137 -7.00 -12.84 -0.40
N PHE A 138 -6.38 -11.85 0.25
CA PHE A 138 -6.37 -10.47 -0.25
C PHE A 138 -5.81 -10.40 -1.67
N TRP A 139 -4.60 -10.92 -1.91
CA TRP A 139 -3.93 -10.81 -3.22
C TRP A 139 -4.63 -11.59 -4.33
N SER A 140 -5.29 -12.69 -3.98
CA SER A 140 -6.06 -13.52 -4.90
C SER A 140 -7.49 -13.02 -5.15
N SER A 141 -8.04 -12.21 -4.24
CA SER A 141 -9.35 -11.60 -4.42
C SER A 141 -9.40 -10.68 -5.63
N ARG A 142 -10.60 -10.46 -6.17
CA ARG A 142 -10.81 -9.56 -7.31
C ARG A 142 -10.95 -8.11 -6.83
N SER A 143 -10.33 -7.21 -7.57
CA SER A 143 -10.58 -5.77 -7.48
C SER A 143 -11.86 -5.39 -8.22
N ILE A 144 -12.26 -4.12 -8.11
CA ILE A 144 -13.43 -3.55 -8.82
C ILE A 144 -13.33 -3.76 -10.34
N SER A 145 -12.11 -3.80 -10.90
CA SER A 145 -11.91 -4.08 -12.33
C SER A 145 -12.05 -5.56 -12.69
N GLY A 146 -12.51 -6.41 -11.77
CA GLY A 146 -12.61 -7.85 -11.94
C GLY A 146 -11.28 -8.61 -11.97
N ARG A 147 -10.12 -7.94 -11.91
CA ARG A 147 -8.80 -8.60 -11.92
C ARG A 147 -8.32 -8.90 -10.50
N ARG A 148 -7.52 -9.97 -10.32
CA ARG A 148 -6.88 -10.28 -9.02
C ARG A 148 -6.09 -9.07 -8.53
N ARG A 149 -6.13 -8.77 -7.24
CA ARG A 149 -5.43 -7.60 -6.66
C ARG A 149 -3.93 -7.62 -6.94
N ILE A 150 -3.31 -8.80 -7.03
CA ILE A 150 -1.90 -8.95 -7.39
C ILE A 150 -1.52 -8.32 -8.75
N HIS A 151 -2.48 -8.15 -9.66
CA HIS A 151 -2.23 -7.43 -10.91
C HIS A 151 -1.74 -5.99 -10.71
N ALA A 152 -1.98 -5.39 -9.54
CA ALA A 152 -1.40 -4.09 -9.20
C ALA A 152 0.13 -4.08 -9.33
N LEU A 153 0.82 -5.19 -9.03
CA LEU A 153 2.28 -5.31 -9.22
C LEU A 153 2.70 -5.34 -10.70
N ARG A 154 1.78 -5.70 -11.61
CA ARG A 154 2.00 -5.65 -13.07
C ARG A 154 1.71 -4.27 -13.65
N THR A 155 0.77 -3.52 -13.11
CA THR A 155 0.32 -2.23 -13.69
C THR A 155 0.84 -1.01 -12.94
N GLY A 156 1.62 -1.23 -11.88
CA GLY A 156 2.23 -0.20 -11.04
C GLY A 156 1.48 -0.05 -9.73
N LEU A 157 1.99 -0.69 -8.67
CA LEU A 157 1.39 -0.71 -7.32
C LEU A 157 1.11 0.70 -6.80
N TYR A 158 2.11 1.58 -6.96
CA TYR A 158 2.11 2.96 -6.48
C TYR A 158 1.23 3.90 -7.31
N ARG A 159 1.03 3.57 -8.60
CA ARG A 159 0.14 4.32 -9.49
C ARG A 159 -1.35 3.99 -9.29
N GLN A 160 -1.64 2.84 -8.66
CA GLN A 160 -3.01 2.38 -8.41
C GLN A 160 -3.54 2.68 -7.01
N GLY A 161 -2.74 3.29 -6.14
CA GLY A 161 -3.19 3.82 -4.85
C GLY A 161 -4.23 4.94 -5.01
N LEU A 162 -4.93 5.26 -3.93
CA LEU A 162 -6.01 6.25 -3.89
C LEU A 162 -5.62 7.59 -4.54
N LEU A 163 -4.38 8.04 -4.30
CA LEU A 163 -3.79 9.25 -4.89
C LEU A 163 -3.59 9.17 -6.41
N GLY A 164 -3.17 8.02 -6.94
CA GLY A 164 -3.03 7.84 -8.39
C GLY A 164 -4.38 7.86 -9.10
N ARG A 165 -5.42 7.31 -8.47
CA ARG A 165 -6.80 7.35 -8.98
C ARG A 165 -7.42 8.74 -8.88
N SER A 166 -7.19 9.46 -7.77
CA SER A 166 -7.67 10.83 -7.62
C SER A 166 -6.96 11.81 -8.56
N MET A 167 -5.64 11.65 -8.78
CA MET A 167 -4.91 12.43 -9.80
C MET A 167 -5.40 12.13 -11.22
N THR A 168 -5.74 10.87 -11.52
CA THR A 168 -6.30 10.49 -12.83
C THR A 168 -7.70 11.08 -13.02
N LEU A 169 -8.55 11.03 -11.98
CA LEU A 169 -9.88 11.62 -12.00
C LEU A 169 -9.81 13.15 -12.11
N ALA A 170 -8.93 13.79 -11.35
CA ALA A 170 -8.68 15.23 -11.45
C ALA A 170 -8.21 15.62 -12.85
N HIS A 171 -7.27 14.87 -13.44
CA HIS A 171 -6.85 15.09 -14.83
C HIS A 171 -8.00 14.97 -15.82
N TRP A 172 -8.89 14.00 -15.62
CA TRP A 172 -10.05 13.77 -16.47
C TRP A 172 -11.08 14.91 -16.35
N ILE A 173 -11.40 15.34 -15.12
CA ILE A 173 -12.28 16.49 -14.84
C ILE A 173 -11.68 17.77 -15.44
N CYS A 174 -10.39 18.04 -15.23
CA CYS A 174 -9.73 19.20 -15.84
C CYS A 174 -9.85 19.19 -17.37
N ARG A 175 -9.64 18.03 -18.01
CA ARG A 175 -9.79 17.89 -19.47
C ARG A 175 -11.22 18.14 -19.95
N LEU A 176 -12.23 17.64 -19.22
CA LEU A 176 -13.64 17.91 -19.53
C LEU A 176 -14.00 19.39 -19.42
N HIS A 177 -13.39 20.11 -18.47
CA HIS A 177 -13.57 21.55 -18.30
C HIS A 177 -12.58 22.41 -19.11
N GLY A 178 -11.87 21.83 -20.10
CA GLY A 178 -10.96 22.55 -20.99
C GLY A 178 -9.64 23.03 -20.36
N ALA A 179 -9.41 22.71 -19.08
CA ALA A 179 -8.15 22.99 -18.40
C ALA A 179 -7.09 21.94 -18.77
N LYS A 180 -5.85 22.38 -19.02
CA LYS A 180 -4.70 21.50 -19.26
C LYS A 180 -3.79 21.52 -18.02
N PRO A 181 -3.87 20.56 -17.09
CA PRO A 181 -3.03 20.57 -15.88
C PRO A 181 -1.53 20.62 -16.19
N ALA A 182 -1.12 20.11 -17.36
CA ALA A 182 0.25 20.19 -17.85
C ALA A 182 0.78 21.63 -18.04
N SER A 183 -0.09 22.65 -18.18
CA SER A 183 0.34 24.05 -18.27
C SER A 183 0.83 24.59 -16.93
N LEU A 184 0.39 24.02 -15.80
CA LEU A 184 0.89 24.38 -14.47
C LEU A 184 2.36 23.97 -14.29
N LEU A 185 2.79 22.90 -14.96
CA LEU A 185 4.20 22.46 -14.97
C LEU A 185 5.09 23.32 -15.87
N GLN A 186 4.50 24.20 -16.69
CA GLN A 186 5.20 25.16 -17.55
C GLN A 186 5.31 26.54 -16.89
N ALA A 187 4.68 26.75 -15.73
CA ALA A 187 4.83 27.99 -14.98
C ALA A 187 6.28 28.12 -14.52
N ARG A 188 6.99 29.12 -15.04
CA ARG A 188 8.29 29.52 -14.53
C ARG A 188 8.07 30.53 -13.41
N ASN A 189 8.90 30.45 -12.37
CA ASN A 189 8.92 31.45 -11.30
C ASN A 189 9.12 32.83 -11.93
N HIS A 190 8.20 33.75 -11.63
CA HIS A 190 8.40 35.18 -11.86
C HIS A 190 9.25 35.76 -10.71
#